data_AF-A0A3C2DFF6-F1
#
_entry.id   AF-A0A3C2DFF6-F1
#
_cell.length_a   1.000
_cell.length_b   1.000
_cell.length_c   1.000
_cell.angle_alpha   90.00
_cell.angle_beta   90.00
_cell.angle_gamma   90.00
#
_symmetry.space_group_name_H-M   'P 1'
#
loop_
_entity.id
_entity.type
_entity.pdbx_description
1 polymer ?
#
loop_
_entity_poly.entity_id
_entity_poly.type
_entity_poly.pdbx_seq_one_letter_code
_entity_poly.pdbx_strand_id
1 'polypeptide(L)' 'VEGGADVAGRFHRAGLVDRYVIYVAPALLGGEDGRAVMAGCGVPTMNDVWRGTVVHLERLGGDIRIDVTLSRETE' A
#
# COMPACT_ATOMS: atom_id res chain seq x y z
N VAL A 1 -0.45 11.07 -1.03
CA VAL A 1 -1.28 11.32 0.16
C VAL A 1 -0.61 10.68 1.34
N GLU A 2 -0.54 11.37 2.48
CA GLU A 2 0.00 10.82 3.72
C GLU A 2 -1.06 11.01 4.81
N GLY A 3 -1.38 9.93 5.52
CA GLY A 3 -2.45 9.88 6.49
C GLY A 3 -2.55 8.51 7.14
N GLY A 4 -3.47 8.36 8.10
CA GLY A 4 -3.72 7.08 8.74
C GLY A 4 -4.40 6.06 7.83
N ALA A 5 -4.57 4.85 8.36
CA ALA A 5 -5.14 3.71 7.65
C ALA A 5 -6.49 3.99 6.96
N ASP A 6 -7.36 4.81 7.56
CA ASP A 6 -8.65 5.19 6.97
C ASP A 6 -8.49 6.03 5.69
N VAL A 7 -7.65 7.07 5.74
CA VAL A 7 -7.39 7.95 4.59
C VAL A 7 -6.77 7.14 3.46
N ALA A 8 -5.75 6.33 3.75
CA ALA A 8 -5.10 5.47 2.76
C ALA A 8 -6.09 4.47 2.14
N GLY A 9 -6.89 3.80 2.95
CA GLY A 9 -7.89 2.83 2.49
C GLY A 9 -8.99 3.45 1.62
N ARG A 10 -9.43 4.68 1.93
CA ARG A 10 -10.44 5.39 1.13
C ARG A 10 -9.90 5.78 -0.25
N PHE A 11 -8.68 6.30 -0.35
CA PHE A 11 -8.06 6.61 -1.64
C PHE A 11 -7.86 5.35 -2.50
N HIS A 12 -7.39 4.26 -1.87
CA HIS A 12 -7.23 2.97 -2.53
C HIS A 12 -8.56 2.48 -3.11
N ARG A 13 -9.61 2.37 -2.29
CA ARG A 13 -10.92 1.89 -2.77
C ARG A 13 -11.60 2.82 -3.78
N ALA A 14 -11.25 4.11 -3.77
CA ALA A 14 -11.85 5.10 -4.66
C ALA A 14 -11.22 5.12 -6.07
N GLY A 15 -10.22 4.29 -6.40
CA GLY A 15 -9.60 4.37 -7.73
C GLY A 15 -8.55 5.47 -7.87
N LEU A 16 -8.21 6.19 -6.78
CA LEU A 16 -7.50 7.47 -6.83
C LEU A 16 -6.00 7.38 -6.55
N VAL A 17 -5.45 6.17 -6.44
CA VAL A 17 -4.02 5.99 -6.23
C VAL A 17 -3.37 5.66 -7.56
N ASP A 18 -2.32 6.41 -7.94
CA ASP A 18 -1.47 6.10 -9.09
C ASP A 18 -0.16 5.40 -8.68
N ARG A 19 0.36 5.73 -7.49
CA ARG A 19 1.62 5.21 -6.94
C ARG A 19 1.52 4.99 -5.44
N TYR A 20 2.10 3.90 -4.96
CA TYR A 20 2.42 3.69 -3.55
C TYR A 20 3.90 3.95 -3.30
N VAL A 21 4.18 4.62 -2.19
CA VAL A 21 5.53 4.75 -1.61
C VAL A 21 5.42 4.15 -0.21
N ILE A 22 6.04 2.99 -0.01
CA ILE A 22 5.87 2.16 1.18
C ILE A 22 7.21 2.10 1.92
N TYR A 23 7.20 2.43 3.21
CA TYR A 23 8.36 2.30 4.09
C TYR A 23 8.15 1.13 5.05
N VAL A 24 9.15 0.26 5.13
CA VAL A 24 9.14 -0.94 5.99
C VAL A 24 10.34 -0.87 6.93
N ALA A 25 10.07 -0.74 8.22
CA ALA A 25 11.08 -0.85 9.27
C ALA A 25 11.33 -2.33 9.61
N PRO A 26 12.54 -2.69 10.11
CA PRO A 26 12.86 -4.04 10.57
C PRO A 26 12.24 -4.31 11.96
N ALA A 27 10.93 -4.13 12.09
CA ALA A 27 10.18 -4.24 13.34
C ALA A 27 8.84 -4.96 13.11
N LEU A 28 8.45 -5.80 14.07
CA LEU A 28 7.21 -6.56 14.04
C LEU A 28 6.35 -6.15 15.23
N LEU A 29 5.19 -5.54 14.98
CA LEU A 29 4.28 -5.12 16.04
C LEU A 29 3.54 -6.32 16.67
N GLY A 30 3.19 -7.32 15.87
CA GLY A 30 2.35 -8.44 16.31
C GLY A 30 0.94 -8.01 16.73
N GLY A 31 0.21 -8.92 17.38
CA GLY A 31 -1.10 -8.66 17.95
C GLY A 31 -2.24 -8.55 16.93
N GLU A 32 -3.46 -8.89 17.36
CA GLU A 32 -4.69 -8.65 16.58
C GLU A 32 -5.16 -7.18 16.70
N ASP A 33 -4.60 -6.42 17.63
CA ASP A 33 -4.81 -4.99 17.84
C ASP A 33 -3.84 -4.10 17.03
N GLY A 34 -2.92 -4.72 16.30
CA GLY A 34 -2.03 -4.05 15.36
C GLY A 34 -2.82 -3.29 14.28
N ARG A 35 -2.45 -2.02 14.05
CA ARG A 35 -3.09 -1.22 13.01
C ARG A 35 -2.59 -1.64 11.63
N ALA A 36 -3.51 -2.07 10.77
CA ALA A 36 -3.22 -2.34 9.37
C ALA A 36 -2.78 -1.07 8.62
N VAL A 37 -2.02 -1.24 7.53
CA VAL A 37 -1.56 -0.16 6.64
C VAL A 37 -2.74 0.59 6.01
N MET A 38 -3.83 -0.11 5.69
CA MET A 38 -5.08 0.44 5.17
C MET A 38 -6.26 -0.16 5.92
N ALA A 39 -7.25 0.68 6.25
CA ALA A 39 -8.48 0.26 6.92
C ALA A 39 -9.66 0.18 5.95
N GLY A 40 -10.69 -0.57 6.35
CA GLY A 40 -11.91 -0.83 5.57
C GLY A 40 -11.89 -2.16 4.82
N CYS A 41 -12.95 -2.44 4.06
CA CYS A 41 -13.09 -3.72 3.37
C CYS A 41 -11.99 -3.94 2.33
N GLY A 42 -11.34 -5.10 2.37
CA GLY A 42 -10.50 -5.59 1.29
C GLY A 42 -11.34 -6.08 0.10
N VAL A 43 -10.65 -6.50 -0.95
CA VAL A 43 -11.29 -7.12 -2.11
C VAL A 43 -11.71 -8.57 -1.80
N PRO A 44 -12.82 -9.08 -2.37
CA PRO A 44 -13.35 -10.39 -1.98
C PRO A 44 -12.58 -11.56 -2.60
N THR A 45 -11.87 -11.34 -3.72
CA THR A 45 -11.11 -12.40 -4.41
C THR A 45 -9.74 -11.92 -4.88
N MET A 46 -8.85 -12.88 -5.20
CA MET A 46 -7.53 -12.58 -5.77
C MET A 46 -7.57 -11.98 -7.18
N ASN A 47 -8.68 -12.12 -7.90
CA ASN A 47 -8.86 -11.49 -9.20
C ASN A 47 -9.10 -9.99 -9.08
N ASP A 48 -9.69 -9.56 -7.95
CA ASP A 48 -10.03 -8.16 -7.68
C ASP A 48 -8.85 -7.36 -7.10
N VAL A 49 -7.73 -8.03 -6.77
CA VAL A 49 -6.55 -7.38 -6.18
C VAL A 49 -5.92 -6.42 -7.18
N TRP A 50 -5.67 -5.21 -6.71
CA TRP A 50 -4.90 -4.21 -7.44
C TRP A 50 -3.46 -4.67 -7.59
N ARG A 51 -3.00 -4.80 -8.83
CA ARG A 51 -1.63 -5.18 -9.16
C ARG A 51 -0.89 -3.99 -9.73
N GLY A 52 0.33 -3.79 -9.25
CA GLY A 52 1.26 -2.79 -9.76
C GLY A 52 2.64 -3.37 -9.97
N THR A 53 3.55 -2.55 -10.44
CA THR A 53 4.96 -2.89 -10.68
C THR A 53 5.83 -2.17 -9.68
N VAL A 54 6.76 -2.89 -9.03
CA VAL A 54 7.82 -2.26 -8.23
C VAL A 54 8.77 -1.56 -9.19
N VAL A 55 8.86 -0.23 -9.10
CA VAL A 55 9.70 0.60 -9.98
C VAL A 55 10.94 1.12 -9.27
N HIS A 56 10.95 1.10 -7.94
CA HIS A 56 12.12 1.46 -7.13
C HIS A 56 12.14 0.66 -5.84
N LEU A 57 13.34 0.24 -5.43
CA LEU A 57 13.60 -0.44 -4.17
C LEU A 57 14.93 0.08 -3.63
N GLU A 58 14.92 0.66 -2.44
CA GLU A 58 16.14 1.17 -1.81
C GLU A 58 16.14 0.95 -0.30
N ARG A 59 17.34 0.84 0.28
CA ARG A 59 17.53 0.85 1.72
C ARG A 59 17.74 2.29 2.19
N LEU A 60 16.97 2.72 3.18
CA LEU A 60 17.06 4.04 3.79
C LEU A 60 17.44 3.89 5.27
N GLY A 61 18.74 3.95 5.54
CA GLY A 61 19.27 3.67 6.87
C GLY A 61 18.93 2.25 7.34
N GLY A 62 18.10 2.14 8.38
CA GLY A 62 17.61 0.86 8.90
C GLY A 62 16.45 0.25 8.10
N ASP A 63 15.78 1.05 7.27
CA ASP A 63 14.48 0.71 6.68
C ASP A 63 14.60 0.41 5.18
N ILE A 64 13.50 -0.07 4.59
CA ILE A 64 13.36 -0.29 3.15
C ILE A 64 12.25 0.61 2.62
N ARG A 65 12.50 1.27 1.48
CA ARG A 65 11.48 1.95 0.70
C ARG A 65 11.18 1.17 -0.58
N ILE A 66 9.89 1.00 -0.85
CA ILE A 66 9.36 0.32 -2.03
C ILE A 66 8.42 1.30 -2.75
N ASP A 67 8.70 1.59 -4.02
CA ASP A 67 7.80 2.37 -4.84
C ASP A 67 7.10 1.47 -5.86
N VAL A 68 5.77 1.51 -5.86
CA VAL A 68 4.91 0.69 -6.74
C VAL A 68 4.06 1.61 -7.60
N THR A 69 4.11 1.47 -8.91
CA THR A 69 3.21 2.16 -9.84
C THR A 69 2.11 1.22 -10.30
N LEU A 70 0.89 1.73 -10.40
CA LEU A 70 -0.22 0.97 -10.95
C LEU A 70 -0.30 1.23 -12.46
N SER A 71 -0.36 0.17 -13.25
CA SER A 71 -0.69 0.27 -14.67
C SER A 71 -2.19 0.48 -14.80
N ARG A 72 -2.60 1.65 -15.31
CA ARG A 72 -3.96 1.83 -15.82
C ARG A 72 -4.02 1.14 -17.17
N GLU A 73 -4.93 0.18 -17.35
CA GLU A 73 -5.35 -0.15 -18.71
C GLU A 73 -5.88 1.15 -19.31
N THR A 74 -5.19 1.63 -20.35
CA THR A 74 -5.64 2.78 -21.10
C THR A 74 -6.78 2.25 -21.97
N GLU A 75 -8.01 2.59 -21.59
CA GLU A 75 -9.17 2.40 -22.47
C GLU A 75 -9.09 3.37 -23.64
#